data_AF-A0A1B8FH57-F1
#
_entry.id   AF-A0A1B8FH57-F1
#
_cell.length_a   1.000
_cell.length_b   1.000
_cell.length_c   1.000
_cell.angle_alpha   90.00
_cell.angle_beta   90.00
_cell.angle_gamma   90.00
#
_symmetry.space_group_name_H-M   'P 1'
#
loop_
_entity.id
_entity.type
_entity.pdbx_description
1 polymer ?
#
loop_
_entity_poly.entity_id
_entity_poly.type
_entity_poly.pdbx_seq_one_letter_code
_entity_poly.pdbx_strand_id
1 'polypeptide(L)'
;MSDTFITKSIPFPRSYPQAVLYRGIEAVYNVTGDASYFNYIQTSLDAIVDSKGNPGDAPPSSPSTTSASVPSSSTYTAKPATSATKPPPQGAQDASGGWWLIMDEPYPGMKGNYIETSGTAMFAYALLKGGRLGYIDSATYQTTAIKAYDLLTKKYVMENSKGELDWEGTVSVGSLGGDGSYEYYISQVLTQNDLKGVGTFIFLSVEKEAL
;
A
#
# COMPACT_ATOMS: atom_id res chain seq x y z
N MET A 1 3.26 -2.44 -11.73
CA MET A 1 2.41 -3.10 -10.70
C MET A 1 0.93 -2.78 -10.95
N SER A 2 0.56 -1.50 -10.99
CA SER A 2 -0.83 -1.05 -11.21
C SER A 2 -1.48 -1.65 -12.46
N ASP A 3 -0.80 -1.65 -13.61
CA ASP A 3 -1.29 -2.23 -14.87
C ASP A 3 -1.69 -3.70 -14.75
N THR A 4 -0.89 -4.46 -14.01
CA THR A 4 -1.19 -5.86 -13.72
C THR A 4 -2.43 -5.97 -12.83
N PHE A 5 -2.53 -5.17 -11.76
CA PHE A 5 -3.61 -5.34 -10.78
C PHE A 5 -4.97 -4.80 -11.25
N ILE A 6 -5.01 -3.90 -12.23
CA ILE A 6 -6.27 -3.50 -12.87
C ILE A 6 -6.77 -4.52 -13.89
N THR A 7 -5.92 -5.44 -14.35
CA THR A 7 -6.29 -6.52 -15.29
C THR A 7 -6.59 -7.85 -14.59
N LYS A 8 -6.02 -8.08 -13.40
CA LYS A 8 -6.34 -9.26 -12.58
C LYS A 8 -7.81 -9.25 -12.16
N SER A 9 -8.47 -10.40 -12.27
CA SER A 9 -9.82 -10.61 -11.73
C SER A 9 -9.79 -10.69 -10.20
N ILE A 10 -9.75 -9.52 -9.57
CA ILE A 10 -9.89 -9.37 -8.13
C ILE A 10 -11.38 -9.36 -7.85
N PRO A 11 -11.92 -10.30 -7.04
CA PRO A 11 -13.33 -10.26 -6.67
C PRO A 11 -13.68 -8.90 -6.07
N PHE A 12 -14.96 -8.55 -6.00
CA PHE A 12 -15.43 -7.37 -5.26
C PHE A 12 -15.77 -7.71 -3.78
N PRO A 13 -14.82 -7.80 -2.84
CA PRO A 13 -15.15 -7.67 -1.43
C PRO A 13 -15.17 -6.22 -0.98
N ARG A 14 -16.06 -5.94 -0.03
CA ARG A 14 -16.11 -4.68 0.73
C ARG A 14 -15.19 -4.76 1.94
N SER A 15 -13.91 -5.07 1.72
CA SER A 15 -12.93 -5.16 2.82
C SER A 15 -11.87 -4.09 2.70
N TYR A 16 -11.27 -3.73 3.83
CA TYR A 16 -10.31 -2.63 3.86
C TYR A 16 -9.09 -2.84 2.93
N PRO A 17 -8.57 -4.07 2.66
CA PRO A 17 -7.48 -4.25 1.70
C PRO A 17 -7.82 -3.78 0.28
N GLN A 18 -9.07 -3.94 -0.18
CA GLN A 18 -9.48 -3.38 -1.48
C GLN A 18 -9.39 -1.85 -1.47
N ALA A 19 -9.86 -1.20 -0.40
CA ALA A 19 -9.79 0.26 -0.29
C ALA A 19 -8.34 0.77 -0.31
N VAL A 20 -7.40 0.00 0.26
CA VAL A 20 -5.96 0.30 0.18
C VAL A 20 -5.47 0.24 -1.27
N LEU A 21 -5.85 -0.80 -2.02
CA LEU A 21 -5.55 -0.89 -3.45
C LEU A 21 -6.13 0.28 -4.24
N TYR A 22 -7.42 0.60 -4.05
CA TYR A 22 -8.09 1.69 -4.77
C TYR A 22 -7.41 3.02 -4.57
N ARG A 23 -7.00 3.30 -3.33
CA ARG A 23 -6.28 4.53 -3.00
C ARG A 23 -4.91 4.55 -3.68
N GLY A 24 -4.23 3.40 -3.82
CA GLY A 24 -2.99 3.25 -4.59
C GLY A 24 -3.20 3.53 -6.09
N ILE A 25 -4.22 2.93 -6.70
CA ILE A 25 -4.57 3.18 -8.11
C ILE A 25 -4.97 4.65 -8.34
N GLU A 26 -5.65 5.28 -7.38
CA GLU A 26 -5.99 6.71 -7.42
C GLU A 26 -4.73 7.59 -7.42
N ALA A 27 -3.69 7.22 -6.67
CA ALA A 27 -2.42 7.92 -6.69
C ALA A 27 -1.76 7.86 -8.08
N VAL A 28 -1.85 6.72 -8.77
CA VAL A 28 -1.34 6.55 -10.14
C VAL A 28 -2.16 7.37 -11.14
N TYR A 29 -3.49 7.34 -11.03
CA TYR A 29 -4.37 8.19 -11.83
C TYR A 29 -4.01 9.68 -11.69
N ASN A 30 -3.80 10.15 -10.47
CA ASN A 30 -3.51 11.56 -10.21
C ASN A 30 -2.20 12.06 -10.86
N VAL A 31 -1.22 11.17 -11.09
CA VAL A 31 0.05 11.55 -11.74
C VAL A 31 0.06 11.28 -13.24
N THR A 32 -0.73 10.33 -13.73
CA THR A 32 -0.74 9.93 -15.15
C THR A 32 -1.89 10.55 -15.96
N GLY A 33 -3.04 10.78 -15.33
CA GLY A 33 -4.29 11.11 -16.02
C GLY A 33 -4.89 9.96 -16.85
N ASP A 34 -4.36 8.73 -16.75
CA ASP A 34 -4.83 7.59 -17.55
C ASP A 34 -6.22 7.14 -17.08
N ALA A 35 -7.19 7.19 -17.99
CA ALA A 35 -8.59 6.88 -17.71
C ALA A 35 -8.82 5.41 -17.32
N SER A 36 -7.91 4.47 -17.65
CA SER A 36 -8.02 3.07 -17.25
C SER A 36 -8.03 2.90 -15.73
N TYR A 37 -7.16 3.63 -15.02
CA TYR A 37 -7.11 3.64 -13.55
C TYR A 37 -8.37 4.27 -12.94
N PHE A 38 -8.85 5.38 -13.51
CA PHE A 38 -10.10 6.01 -13.08
C PHE A 38 -11.29 5.07 -13.25
N ASN A 39 -11.41 4.43 -14.42
CA ASN A 39 -12.49 3.49 -14.71
C ASN A 39 -12.49 2.28 -13.77
N TYR A 40 -11.31 1.77 -13.42
CA TYR A 40 -11.15 0.70 -12.44
C TYR A 40 -11.68 1.12 -11.05
N ILE A 41 -11.31 2.33 -10.59
CA ILE A 41 -11.79 2.88 -9.31
C ILE A 41 -13.31 3.09 -9.35
N GLN A 42 -13.83 3.71 -10.40
CA GLN A 42 -15.27 3.98 -10.54
C GLN A 42 -16.07 2.69 -10.50
N THR A 43 -15.68 1.69 -11.31
CA THR A 43 -16.32 0.37 -11.34
C THR A 43 -16.31 -0.29 -9.95
N SER A 44 -15.21 -0.13 -9.21
CA SER A 44 -15.07 -0.66 -7.87
C SER A 44 -15.96 0.04 -6.84
N LEU A 45 -16.12 1.37 -6.94
CA LEU A 45 -16.98 2.15 -6.06
C LEU A 45 -18.47 1.90 -6.33
N ASP A 46 -18.86 1.78 -7.60
CA ASP A 46 -20.25 1.50 -8.02
C ASP A 46 -20.74 0.12 -7.53
N ALA A 47 -19.81 -0.81 -7.24
CA ALA A 47 -20.13 -2.10 -6.63
C ALA A 47 -20.46 -2.01 -5.13
N ILE A 48 -20.14 -0.89 -4.48
CA ILE A 48 -20.27 -0.69 -3.03
C ILE A 48 -21.34 0.36 -2.71
N VAL A 49 -21.47 1.39 -3.55
CA VAL A 49 -22.37 2.53 -3.36
C VAL A 49 -23.32 2.63 -4.55
N ASP A 50 -24.63 2.67 -4.30
CA ASP A 50 -25.63 2.81 -5.36
C ASP A 50 -25.67 4.24 -5.93
N SER A 51 -26.46 4.43 -7.00
CA SER A 51 -26.62 5.75 -7.65
C SER A 51 -27.28 6.82 -6.77
N LYS A 52 -27.78 6.45 -5.58
CA LYS A 52 -28.35 7.36 -4.58
C LYS A 52 -27.38 7.63 -3.42
N GLY A 53 -26.17 7.07 -3.46
CA GLY A 53 -25.17 7.23 -2.41
C GLY A 53 -25.36 6.30 -1.20
N ASN A 54 -26.25 5.30 -1.29
CA ASN A 54 -26.41 4.34 -0.21
C ASN A 54 -25.37 3.22 -0.33
N PRO A 55 -24.80 2.75 0.79
CA PRO A 55 -24.04 1.50 0.78
C PRO A 55 -25.01 0.37 0.38
N GLY A 56 -24.80 -0.25 -0.78
CA GLY A 56 -25.72 -1.27 -1.29
C GLY A 56 -25.70 -2.53 -0.41
N ASP A 57 -26.74 -3.36 -0.46
CA ASP A 57 -26.74 -4.72 0.09
C ASP A 57 -26.58 -5.72 -1.08
N ALA A 58 -25.47 -6.47 -1.14
CA ALA A 58 -25.10 -7.45 -2.17
C ALA A 58 -24.70 -6.89 -3.58
N PRO A 59 -23.87 -7.62 -4.37
CA PRO A 59 -23.29 -7.08 -5.60
C PRO A 59 -24.29 -7.05 -6.76
N PRO A 60 -24.34 -5.98 -7.58
CA PRO A 60 -24.99 -6.05 -8.88
C PRO A 60 -24.22 -7.02 -9.79
N SER A 61 -24.94 -7.82 -10.58
CA SER A 61 -24.37 -8.85 -11.45
C SER A 61 -23.70 -8.32 -12.73
N SER A 62 -23.52 -7.00 -12.88
CA SER A 62 -22.79 -6.38 -13.99
C SER A 62 -22.55 -4.89 -13.71
N PRO A 63 -21.40 -4.32 -14.12
CA PRO A 63 -21.18 -2.87 -14.04
C PRO A 63 -22.14 -2.15 -15.00
N SER A 64 -22.89 -1.16 -14.52
CA SER A 64 -23.53 -0.17 -15.39
C SER A 64 -22.49 0.92 -15.70
N THR A 65 -22.02 0.98 -16.94
CA THR A 65 -21.10 2.04 -17.37
C THR A 65 -21.85 3.35 -17.57
N THR A 66 -21.78 4.26 -16.61
CA THR A 66 -22.13 5.67 -16.80
C THR A 66 -20.88 6.51 -16.69
N SER A 67 -20.55 7.30 -17.73
CA SER A 67 -19.43 8.22 -17.70
C SER A 67 -19.75 9.39 -16.75
N ALA A 68 -19.10 9.42 -15.59
CA ALA A 68 -19.10 10.59 -14.72
C ALA A 68 -17.99 11.57 -15.15
N SER A 69 -18.30 12.86 -15.17
CA SER A 69 -17.31 13.91 -15.39
C SER A 69 -16.41 14.07 -14.15
N VAL A 70 -15.10 14.08 -14.37
CA VAL A 70 -14.08 14.24 -13.31
C VAL A 70 -14.14 15.67 -12.75
N PRO A 71 -14.39 15.88 -11.44
CA PRO A 71 -14.30 17.19 -10.83
C PRO A 71 -12.83 17.64 -10.69
N SER A 72 -12.57 18.92 -10.89
CA SER A 72 -11.25 19.52 -10.66
C SER A 72 -10.82 19.36 -9.19
N SER A 73 -9.54 19.05 -8.97
CA SER A 73 -8.98 18.77 -7.64
C SER A 73 -9.26 19.90 -6.63
N SER A 74 -9.80 19.54 -5.46
CA SER A 74 -9.86 20.47 -4.33
C SER A 74 -8.46 20.56 -3.72
N THR A 75 -7.85 21.74 -3.71
CA THR A 75 -6.57 21.96 -3.03
C THR A 75 -6.81 21.95 -1.52
N TYR A 76 -6.62 20.79 -0.87
CA TYR A 76 -6.51 20.73 0.58
C TYR A 76 -5.11 21.22 0.96
N THR A 77 -5.00 22.49 1.36
CA THR A 77 -3.73 23.05 1.82
C THR A 77 -3.40 22.44 3.17
N ALA A 78 -2.40 21.56 3.21
CA ALA A 78 -1.96 20.96 4.46
C ALA A 78 -1.52 22.06 5.44
N LYS A 79 -2.00 21.98 6.68
CA LYS A 79 -1.50 22.82 7.77
C LYS A 79 -0.01 22.51 7.96
N PRO A 80 0.88 23.52 8.07
CA PRO A 80 2.31 23.26 8.29
C PRO A 80 2.48 22.47 9.59
N ALA A 81 3.02 21.26 9.48
CA ALA A 81 3.36 20.44 10.63
C ALA A 81 4.60 21.04 11.30
N THR A 82 4.50 21.38 12.58
CA THR A 82 5.68 21.64 13.41
C THR A 82 6.41 20.31 13.57
N SER A 83 7.59 20.19 12.95
CA SER A 83 8.53 19.05 13.00
C SER A 83 8.46 18.26 14.31
N ALA A 84 7.67 17.19 14.34
CA ALA A 84 7.57 16.28 15.47
C ALA A 84 7.12 14.90 15.00
N THR A 85 7.85 14.31 14.06
CA THR A 85 7.77 12.87 13.80
C THR A 85 9.05 12.23 14.31
N LYS A 86 8.96 11.57 15.47
CA LYS A 86 10.00 10.63 15.90
C LYS A 86 10.09 9.55 14.81
N PRO A 87 11.26 9.32 14.20
CA PRO A 87 11.41 8.30 13.16
C PRO A 87 11.10 6.90 13.70
N PRO A 88 10.92 5.89 12.83
CA PRO A 88 10.83 4.50 13.26
C PRO A 88 11.98 4.17 14.22
N PRO A 89 11.79 3.27 15.20
CA PRO A 89 12.85 2.90 16.15
C PRO A 89 14.14 2.52 15.41
N GLN A 90 15.27 3.05 15.88
CA GLN A 90 16.59 2.70 15.34
C GLN A 90 16.82 1.19 15.54
N GLY A 91 17.20 0.48 14.47
CA GLY A 91 17.36 -0.98 14.47
C GLY A 91 16.17 -1.78 13.93
N ALA A 92 15.02 -1.14 13.71
CA ALA A 92 13.83 -1.80 13.16
C ALA A 92 13.94 -2.11 11.65
N GLN A 93 14.74 -1.34 10.90
CA GLN A 93 15.10 -1.63 9.52
C GLN A 93 16.34 -2.52 9.50
N ASP A 94 16.29 -3.64 8.78
CA ASP A 94 17.41 -4.56 8.66
C ASP A 94 18.49 -4.08 7.67
N ALA A 95 19.56 -4.87 7.57
CA ALA A 95 20.65 -4.59 6.65
C ALA A 95 20.21 -4.60 5.17
N SER A 96 19.14 -5.30 4.80
CA SER A 96 18.61 -5.31 3.43
C SER A 96 17.75 -4.09 3.11
N GLY A 97 17.21 -3.40 4.12
CA GLY A 97 16.38 -2.20 3.98
C GLY A 97 14.90 -2.42 4.32
N GLY A 98 14.53 -3.60 4.79
CA GLY A 98 13.16 -3.94 5.16
C GLY A 98 12.90 -3.72 6.64
N TRP A 99 11.65 -3.48 7.01
CA TRP A 99 11.25 -3.50 8.42
C TRP A 99 10.73 -4.87 8.82
N TRP A 100 11.12 -5.28 10.03
CA TRP A 100 10.63 -6.52 10.66
C TRP A 100 9.13 -6.45 10.94
N LEU A 101 8.44 -7.61 10.92
CA LEU A 101 7.05 -7.73 11.39
C LEU A 101 6.91 -7.18 12.81
N ILE A 102 7.80 -7.63 13.70
CA ILE A 102 7.91 -7.12 15.06
C ILE A 102 9.24 -6.39 15.20
N MET A 103 9.15 -5.09 15.49
CA MET A 103 10.27 -4.15 15.47
C MET A 103 10.87 -3.85 16.85
N ASP A 104 10.12 -4.16 17.91
CA ASP A 104 10.57 -3.88 19.28
C ASP A 104 11.60 -4.91 19.74
N GLU A 105 12.61 -4.47 20.49
CA GLU A 105 13.57 -5.36 21.12
C GLU A 105 12.86 -6.37 22.04
N PRO A 106 13.27 -7.66 22.07
CA PRO A 106 14.46 -8.24 21.43
C PRO A 106 14.23 -8.84 20.03
N TYR A 107 13.07 -8.59 19.40
CA TYR A 107 12.58 -9.39 18.27
C TYR A 107 13.25 -9.17 16.91
N PRO A 108 13.85 -8.02 16.58
CA PRO A 108 14.61 -7.86 15.34
C PRO A 108 15.68 -8.95 15.18
N GLY A 109 15.63 -9.69 14.06
CA GLY A 109 16.57 -10.78 13.78
C GLY A 109 16.35 -12.08 14.58
N MET A 110 15.35 -12.15 15.47
CA MET A 110 14.97 -13.41 16.12
C MET A 110 14.43 -14.42 15.11
N LYS A 111 14.64 -15.72 15.42
CA LYS A 111 14.16 -16.83 14.59
C LYS A 111 12.66 -16.73 14.37
N GLY A 112 12.24 -16.77 13.11
CA GLY A 112 10.83 -16.74 12.70
C GLY A 112 10.30 -15.34 12.40
N ASN A 113 10.94 -14.28 12.89
CA ASN A 113 10.64 -12.92 12.43
C ASN A 113 11.05 -12.79 10.97
N TYR A 114 10.39 -11.90 10.24
CA TYR A 114 10.61 -11.70 8.81
C TYR A 114 10.36 -10.25 8.44
N ILE A 115 10.86 -9.87 7.25
CA ILE A 115 10.58 -8.55 6.67
C ILE A 115 9.15 -8.55 6.14
N GLU A 116 8.28 -7.76 6.77
CA GLU A 116 6.88 -7.65 6.39
C GLU A 116 6.73 -6.53 5.35
N THR A 117 6.22 -6.89 4.18
CA THR A 117 6.34 -6.03 3.00
C THR A 117 5.34 -4.88 2.97
N SER A 118 4.15 -5.04 3.56
CA SER A 118 3.16 -3.96 3.58
C SER A 118 3.56 -2.79 4.48
N GLY A 119 4.10 -3.09 5.66
CA GLY A 119 4.66 -2.15 6.61
C GLY A 119 5.96 -1.53 6.10
N THR A 120 6.85 -2.32 5.51
CA THR A 120 8.05 -1.80 4.84
C THR A 120 7.70 -0.76 3.78
N ALA A 121 6.72 -1.07 2.91
CA ALA A 121 6.28 -0.15 1.86
C ALA A 121 5.63 1.11 2.45
N MET A 122 4.78 0.97 3.47
CA MET A 122 4.08 2.10 4.10
C MET A 122 5.04 3.04 4.85
N PHE A 123 6.03 2.51 5.57
CA PHE A 123 7.05 3.35 6.21
C PHE A 123 7.87 4.12 5.18
N ALA A 124 8.36 3.44 4.14
CA ALA A 124 9.11 4.11 3.09
C ALA A 124 8.26 5.18 2.39
N TYR A 125 6.98 4.90 2.13
CA TYR A 125 6.05 5.87 1.54
C TYR A 125 5.88 7.10 2.43
N ALA A 126 5.67 6.91 3.73
CA ALA A 126 5.52 8.01 4.68
C ALA A 126 6.79 8.89 4.74
N LEU A 127 7.97 8.28 4.66
CA LEU A 127 9.24 9.01 4.63
C LEU A 127 9.40 9.83 3.34
N LEU A 128 9.15 9.24 2.16
CA LEU A 128 9.24 9.98 0.89
C LEU A 128 8.19 11.09 0.80
N LYS A 129 6.94 10.77 1.10
CA LYS A 129 5.84 11.74 1.05
C LYS A 129 6.04 12.86 2.07
N GLY A 130 6.47 12.52 3.29
CA GLY A 130 6.80 13.50 4.32
C GLY A 130 7.91 14.45 3.87
N GLY A 131 8.96 13.93 3.23
CA GLY A 131 10.04 14.74 2.66
C GLY A 131 9.54 15.66 1.56
N ARG A 132 8.79 15.13 0.59
CA ARG A 132 8.21 15.91 -0.52
C ARG A 132 7.28 17.03 -0.04
N LEU A 133 6.50 16.78 1.00
CA LEU A 133 5.59 17.77 1.58
C LEU A 133 6.25 18.71 2.59
N GLY A 134 7.55 18.54 2.87
CA GLY A 134 8.32 19.38 3.80
C GLY A 134 7.97 19.14 5.28
N TYR A 135 7.39 17.99 5.63
CA TYR A 135 7.05 17.65 7.01
C TYR A 135 8.25 17.15 7.81
N ILE A 136 9.23 16.58 7.10
CA ILE A 136 10.47 16.05 7.65
C ILE A 136 11.63 16.46 6.74
N ASP A 137 12.85 16.43 7.28
CA ASP A 137 14.05 16.69 6.48
C ASP A 137 14.28 15.56 5.45
N SER A 138 14.00 15.83 4.18
CA SER A 138 14.12 14.83 3.11
C SER A 138 15.53 14.25 3.03
N ALA A 139 16.57 15.07 3.22
CA ALA A 139 17.96 14.65 3.12
C ALA A 139 18.30 13.55 4.15
N THR A 140 17.74 13.64 5.36
CA THR A 140 17.91 12.63 6.42
C THR A 140 17.24 11.30 6.08
N TYR A 141 16.02 11.32 5.52
CA TYR A 141 15.17 10.12 5.44
C TYR A 141 15.12 9.44 4.07
N GLN A 142 15.45 10.15 3.01
CA GLN A 142 15.28 9.66 1.64
C GLN A 142 16.11 8.41 1.36
N THR A 143 17.38 8.35 1.80
CA THR A 143 18.26 7.19 1.61
C THR A 143 17.66 5.92 2.22
N THR A 144 17.10 6.03 3.43
CA THR A 144 16.45 4.93 4.15
C THR A 144 15.22 4.41 3.40
N ALA A 145 14.40 5.31 2.85
CA ALA A 145 13.22 4.93 2.09
C ALA A 145 13.53 4.34 0.71
N ILE A 146 14.54 4.87 0.00
CA ILE A 146 14.99 4.33 -1.29
C ILE A 146 15.55 2.92 -1.12
N LYS A 147 16.31 2.66 -0.06
CA LYS A 147 16.83 1.31 0.24
C LYS A 147 15.70 0.29 0.41
N ALA A 148 14.61 0.68 1.05
CA ALA A 148 13.43 -0.16 1.20
C ALA A 148 12.73 -0.41 -0.14
N TYR A 149 12.58 0.63 -0.97
CA TYR A 149 12.04 0.47 -2.32
C TYR A 149 12.86 -0.50 -3.17
N ASP A 150 14.19 -0.38 -3.13
CA ASP A 150 15.11 -1.25 -3.84
C ASP A 150 14.99 -2.71 -3.38
N LEU A 151 14.83 -2.95 -2.08
CA LEU A 151 14.56 -4.28 -1.56
C LEU A 151 13.23 -4.84 -2.08
N LEU A 152 12.16 -4.04 -1.97
CA LEU A 152 10.80 -4.44 -2.36
C LEU A 152 10.74 -4.81 -3.84
N THR A 153 11.28 -3.96 -4.71
CA THR A 153 11.34 -4.20 -6.16
C THR A 153 12.17 -5.44 -6.52
N LYS A 154 13.34 -5.63 -5.90
CA LYS A 154 14.25 -6.73 -6.27
C LYS A 154 13.81 -8.10 -5.75
N LYS A 155 13.12 -8.14 -4.61
CA LYS A 155 12.86 -9.40 -3.90
C LYS A 155 11.38 -9.79 -3.84
N TYR A 156 10.47 -8.83 -3.85
CA TYR A 156 9.06 -9.08 -3.55
C TYR A 156 8.11 -8.74 -4.70
N VAL A 157 8.62 -8.10 -5.76
CA VAL A 157 7.94 -8.00 -7.05
C VAL A 157 8.46 -9.10 -7.96
N MET A 158 7.57 -10.00 -8.37
CA MET A 158 7.92 -11.18 -9.15
C MET A 158 7.17 -11.18 -10.47
N GLU A 159 7.85 -11.40 -11.59
CA GLU A 159 7.18 -11.64 -12.87
C GLU A 159 6.74 -13.09 -12.96
N ASN A 160 5.47 -13.32 -13.29
CA ASN A 160 4.92 -14.67 -13.45
C ASN A 160 4.92 -15.11 -14.91
N SER A 161 4.55 -16.38 -15.14
CA SER A 161 4.56 -16.99 -16.49
C SER A 161 3.69 -16.28 -17.54
N LYS A 162 2.80 -15.36 -17.15
CA LYS A 162 1.93 -14.58 -18.05
C LYS A 162 2.50 -13.19 -18.36
N GLY A 163 3.69 -12.85 -17.86
CA GLY A 163 4.26 -11.50 -17.95
C GLY A 163 3.56 -10.50 -17.02
N GLU A 164 2.78 -10.98 -16.05
CA GLU A 164 2.17 -10.17 -15.01
C GLU A 164 3.08 -10.08 -13.78
N LEU A 165 2.96 -9.01 -12.99
CA LEU A 165 3.63 -8.88 -11.71
C LEU A 165 2.78 -9.44 -10.55
N ASP A 166 3.41 -10.28 -9.75
CA ASP A 166 2.90 -10.71 -8.45
C ASP A 166 3.69 -10.03 -7.31
N TRP A 167 3.06 -9.99 -6.14
CA TRP A 167 3.57 -9.39 -4.92
C TRP A 167 3.64 -10.41 -3.78
N GLU A 168 4.73 -10.41 -3.02
CA GLU A 168 4.97 -11.39 -1.95
C GLU A 168 5.27 -10.74 -0.58
N GLY A 169 5.27 -11.56 0.48
CA GLY A 169 5.80 -11.19 1.80
C GLY A 169 4.88 -10.36 2.69
N THR A 170 3.60 -10.25 2.36
CA THR A 170 2.60 -9.55 3.17
C THR A 170 1.81 -10.51 4.05
N VAL A 171 1.63 -10.14 5.31
CA VAL A 171 0.82 -10.94 6.26
C VAL A 171 -0.67 -10.85 5.93
N SER A 172 -1.38 -11.99 5.98
CA SER A 172 -2.82 -12.06 5.70
C SER A 172 -3.63 -11.36 6.79
N VAL A 173 -3.34 -11.70 8.06
CA VAL A 173 -4.07 -11.24 9.24
C VAL A 173 -3.08 -10.90 10.35
N GLY A 174 -3.31 -9.76 11.01
CA GLY A 174 -2.78 -9.46 12.33
C GLY A 174 -3.96 -8.99 13.18
N SER A 175 -4.54 -9.89 13.97
CA SER A 175 -5.73 -9.60 14.78
C SER A 175 -5.38 -9.39 16.24
N LEU A 176 -6.03 -8.41 16.88
CA LEU A 176 -6.02 -8.20 18.34
C LEU A 176 -6.80 -9.31 19.09
N GLY A 177 -7.47 -10.23 18.39
CA GLY A 177 -8.15 -11.37 18.98
C GLY A 177 -7.25 -12.56 19.32
N GLY A 178 -5.96 -12.51 18.98
CA GLY A 178 -4.95 -13.49 19.42
C GLY A 178 -4.43 -13.22 20.83
N ASP A 179 -3.46 -14.01 21.28
CA ASP A 179 -2.79 -13.82 22.58
C ASP A 179 -1.74 -12.69 22.56
N GLY A 180 -1.49 -12.09 21.38
CA GLY A 180 -0.52 -11.01 21.21
C GLY A 180 0.94 -11.44 21.38
N SER A 181 1.22 -12.74 21.44
CA SER A 181 2.57 -13.28 21.58
C SER A 181 3.39 -13.11 20.31
N TYR A 182 4.72 -13.12 20.45
CA TYR A 182 5.65 -13.14 19.32
C TYR A 182 5.34 -14.34 18.41
N GLU A 183 5.14 -15.52 19.00
CA GLU A 183 4.82 -16.77 18.31
C GLU A 183 3.54 -16.65 17.49
N TYR A 184 2.50 -16.03 18.03
CA TYR A 184 1.26 -15.79 17.30
C TYR A 184 1.50 -14.97 16.04
N TYR A 185 2.21 -13.85 16.14
CA TYR A 185 2.47 -12.95 15.01
C TYR A 185 3.34 -13.62 13.92
N ILE A 186 4.42 -14.30 14.31
CA ILE A 186 5.30 -14.95 13.32
C ILE A 186 4.68 -16.21 12.68
N SER A 187 3.61 -16.76 13.29
CA SER A 187 2.88 -17.91 12.74
C SER A 187 1.85 -17.52 11.66
N GLN A 188 1.57 -16.23 11.48
CA GLN A 188 0.55 -15.78 10.53
C GLN A 188 0.97 -16.05 9.09
N VAL A 189 -0.01 -16.42 8.26
CA VAL A 189 0.21 -16.79 6.86
C VAL A 189 0.60 -15.56 6.04
N LEU A 190 1.64 -15.69 5.23
CA LEU A 190 1.98 -14.75 4.18
C LEU A 190 1.13 -15.04 2.94
N THR A 191 0.50 -14.00 2.40
CA THR A 191 -0.41 -14.12 1.25
C THR A 191 0.18 -13.39 0.05
N GLN A 192 0.38 -14.14 -1.03
CA GLN A 192 0.71 -13.59 -2.33
C GLN A 192 -0.42 -12.67 -2.81
N ASN A 193 -0.07 -11.54 -3.41
CA ASN A 193 -1.00 -10.55 -3.95
C ASN A 193 -1.97 -9.99 -2.90
N ASP A 194 -1.59 -10.00 -1.62
CA ASP A 194 -2.39 -9.35 -0.58
C ASP A 194 -2.45 -7.84 -0.83
N LEU A 195 -3.68 -7.33 -0.93
CA LEU A 195 -3.95 -5.97 -1.39
C LEU A 195 -3.46 -4.88 -0.43
N LYS A 196 -3.20 -5.24 0.84
CA LYS A 196 -2.55 -4.33 1.79
C LYS A 196 -1.15 -4.00 1.26
N GLY A 197 -0.34 -5.01 0.98
CA GLY A 197 1.01 -4.80 0.48
C GLY A 197 1.07 -4.24 -0.93
N VAL A 198 0.19 -4.70 -1.82
CA VAL A 198 0.14 -4.19 -3.20
C VAL A 198 -0.19 -2.70 -3.22
N GLY A 199 -1.25 -2.28 -2.52
CA GLY A 199 -1.65 -0.87 -2.50
C GLY A 199 -0.59 0.01 -1.84
N THR A 200 0.03 -0.44 -0.74
CA THR A 200 1.11 0.33 -0.10
C THR A 200 2.37 0.42 -0.95
N PHE A 201 2.71 -0.61 -1.71
CA PHE A 201 3.81 -0.56 -2.67
C PHE A 201 3.53 0.40 -3.82
N ILE A 202 2.30 0.43 -4.36
CA ILE A 202 1.92 1.39 -5.41
C ILE A 202 2.07 2.83 -4.90
N PHE A 203 1.66 3.14 -3.66
CA PHE A 203 1.91 4.47 -3.07
C PHE A 203 3.38 4.83 -3.05
N LEU A 204 4.21 3.89 -2.59
CA LEU A 204 5.64 4.09 -2.51
C LEU A 204 6.25 4.33 -3.90
N SER A 205 5.86 3.56 -4.92
CA SER A 205 6.31 3.75 -6.30
C SER A 205 6.01 5.15 -6.81
N VAL A 206 4.78 5.64 -6.62
CA VAL A 206 4.38 6.99 -7.05
C VAL A 206 5.26 8.07 -6.40
N GLU A 207 5.50 7.97 -5.08
CA GLU A 207 6.39 8.92 -4.40
C GLU A 207 7.86 8.78 -4.83
N LYS A 208 8.32 7.55 -5.11
CA LYS A 208 9.69 7.29 -5.57
C LYS A 208 9.95 7.80 -6.98
N GLU A 209 8.96 7.75 -7.86
CA GLU A 209 9.03 8.27 -9.23
C GLU A 209 8.93 9.80 -9.28
N ALA A 210 8.39 10.43 -8.23
CA ALA A 210 8.30 11.89 -8.10
C ALA A 210 9.56 12.56 -7.52
N LEU A 211 10.59 11.79 -7.13
CA LEU A 211 11.90 12.29 -6.69
C LEU A 211 12.74 12.75 -7.89
#